data_AF-A0A0F2R2F0-F1
#
_entry.id   AF-A0A0F2R2F0-F1
#
_cell.length_a   1.000
_cell.length_b   1.000
_cell.length_c   1.000
_cell.angle_alpha   90.00
_cell.angle_beta   90.00
_cell.angle_gamma   90.00
#
_symmetry.space_group_name_H-M   'P 1'
#
loop_
_entity.id
_entity.type
_entity.pdbx_description
1 polymer ?
#
loop_
_entity_poly.entity_id
_entity_poly.type
_entity_poly.pdbx_seq_one_letter_code
_entity_poly.pdbx_strand_id
1 'polypeptide(L)'
;MKKRCFIVFMALAVCYCAVGHPKNALAGVAVWSPGNNNLAFQMDLTPARHTECSLYMYKRGDMDNGLLLFQDRFFNSSTIYFTQAGDTWYAGLAADSKALNLGASSAFSLYFCDSINKYASYDINATRMGSILYDANTGMRIYTSANQVPIPASALLLCTGLIGLIGFRRRKG
;
A
#
# COMPACT_ATOMS: atom_id res chain seq x y z
N MET A 1 -1.49 40.78 -24.22
CA MET A 1 -2.19 39.50 -23.97
C MET A 1 -1.30 38.28 -24.22
N LYS A 2 -0.19 38.07 -23.48
CA LYS A 2 0.74 36.94 -23.74
C LYS A 2 1.32 36.23 -22.49
N LYS A 3 0.81 36.49 -21.27
CA LYS A 3 1.37 35.93 -20.03
C LYS A 3 0.49 34.90 -19.29
N ARG A 4 -0.76 34.68 -19.73
CA ARG A 4 -1.71 33.79 -19.04
C ARG A 4 -1.75 32.34 -19.56
N CYS A 5 -1.28 32.08 -20.79
CA CYS A 5 -1.20 30.70 -21.32
C CYS A 5 -0.05 29.86 -20.76
N PHE A 6 1.01 30.49 -20.23
CA PHE A 6 2.22 29.76 -19.79
C PHE A 6 2.01 28.99 -18.47
N ILE A 7 1.11 29.46 -17.61
CA ILE A 7 0.85 28.84 -16.30
C ILE A 7 0.01 27.55 -16.45
N VAL A 8 -0.91 27.52 -17.41
CA VAL A 8 -1.80 26.36 -17.63
C VAL A 8 -1.02 25.17 -18.21
N PHE A 9 -0.06 25.43 -19.10
CA PHE A 9 0.79 24.36 -19.65
C PHE A 9 1.81 23.80 -18.64
N MET A 10 2.29 24.62 -17.69
CA MET A 10 3.22 24.14 -16.66
C MET A 10 2.52 23.26 -15.61
N ALA A 11 1.26 23.54 -15.28
CA ALA A 11 0.45 22.68 -14.39
C ALA A 11 0.12 21.31 -15.03
N LEU A 12 -0.15 21.29 -16.35
CA LEU A 12 -0.36 20.04 -17.10
C LEU A 12 0.95 19.24 -17.26
N ALA A 13 2.11 19.89 -17.43
CA ALA A 13 3.40 19.21 -17.50
C ALA A 13 3.84 18.61 -16.15
N VAL A 14 3.54 19.26 -15.03
CA VAL A 14 3.78 18.69 -13.69
C VAL A 14 2.84 17.50 -13.42
N CYS A 15 1.59 17.56 -13.89
CA CYS A 15 0.69 16.41 -13.85
C CYS A 15 1.15 15.26 -14.76
N TYR A 16 1.70 15.54 -15.96
CA TYR A 16 2.14 14.50 -16.88
C TYR A 16 3.45 13.82 -16.42
N CYS A 17 4.36 14.56 -15.79
CA CYS A 17 5.55 13.98 -15.17
C CYS A 17 5.25 13.16 -13.90
N ALA A 18 4.07 13.34 -13.28
CA ALA A 18 3.64 12.52 -12.14
C ALA A 18 3.02 11.17 -12.56
N VAL A 19 2.74 10.96 -13.85
CA VAL A 19 2.23 9.67 -14.38
C VAL A 19 3.37 8.73 -14.79
N GLY A 20 4.61 9.25 -14.84
CA GLY A 20 5.81 8.48 -15.17
C GLY A 20 6.64 8.20 -13.93
N HIS A 21 6.58 6.97 -13.44
CA HIS A 21 7.32 6.38 -12.31
C HIS A 21 6.61 6.51 -10.95
N PRO A 22 6.16 5.39 -10.34
CA PRO A 22 5.76 5.36 -8.94
C PRO A 22 7.01 5.46 -8.08
N LYS A 23 7.62 6.64 -8.00
CA LYS A 23 8.74 6.89 -7.08
C LYS A 23 8.47 7.94 -6.02
N ASN A 24 7.27 8.52 -6.00
CA ASN A 24 6.82 9.37 -4.90
C ASN A 24 5.36 9.06 -4.58
N ALA A 25 5.11 7.86 -4.05
CA ALA A 25 3.96 7.68 -3.19
C ALA A 25 4.15 8.66 -2.03
N LEU A 26 3.18 9.55 -1.79
CA LEU A 26 3.09 10.27 -0.52
C LEU A 26 3.34 9.26 0.61
N ALA A 27 4.16 9.62 1.60
CA ALA A 27 4.52 8.83 2.77
C ALA A 27 3.27 8.35 3.55
N GLY A 28 2.63 7.34 3.01
CA GLY A 28 1.30 6.90 3.38
C GLY A 28 1.24 5.40 3.23
N VAL A 29 0.77 4.76 4.30
CA VAL A 29 0.52 3.33 4.38
C VAL A 29 -0.17 2.84 3.11
N ALA A 30 0.48 1.94 2.38
CA ALA A 30 -0.10 1.38 1.17
C ALA A 30 -1.33 0.53 1.50
N VAL A 31 -2.33 0.63 0.64
CA VAL A 31 -3.56 -0.17 0.70
C VAL A 31 -3.57 -1.09 -0.51
N TRP A 32 -3.97 -2.33 -0.27
CA TRP A 32 -3.94 -3.43 -1.21
C TRP A 32 -5.32 -4.06 -1.33
N SER A 33 -5.56 -4.74 -2.43
CA SER A 33 -6.75 -5.54 -2.71
C SER A 33 -6.32 -6.82 -3.42
N PRO A 34 -7.00 -7.97 -3.18
CA PRO A 34 -6.68 -9.23 -3.86
C PRO A 34 -6.79 -9.16 -5.39
N GLY A 35 -7.43 -8.10 -5.92
CA GLY A 35 -7.72 -7.91 -7.34
C GLY A 35 -9.18 -8.18 -7.65
N ASN A 36 -9.64 -7.73 -8.82
CA ASN A 36 -11.03 -7.88 -9.21
C ASN A 36 -11.36 -9.37 -9.33
N ASN A 37 -12.32 -9.84 -8.53
CA ASN A 37 -12.85 -11.21 -8.51
C ASN A 37 -11.89 -12.30 -7.99
N ASN A 38 -10.72 -11.94 -7.47
CA ASN A 38 -9.83 -12.92 -6.85
C ASN A 38 -10.21 -13.14 -5.39
N LEU A 39 -10.58 -14.36 -5.04
CA LEU A 39 -10.79 -14.80 -3.66
C LEU A 39 -9.51 -15.30 -3.00
N ALA A 40 -8.39 -15.30 -3.72
CA ALA A 40 -7.09 -15.60 -3.17
C ALA A 40 -5.98 -14.95 -4.01
N PHE A 41 -4.83 -14.72 -3.38
CA PHE A 41 -3.60 -14.39 -4.07
C PHE A 41 -2.40 -15.00 -3.36
N GLN A 42 -1.27 -15.06 -4.07
CA GLN A 42 -0.02 -15.59 -3.55
C GLN A 42 0.94 -14.46 -3.16
N MET A 43 1.63 -14.65 -2.04
CA MET A 43 2.80 -13.87 -1.67
C MET A 43 3.99 -14.80 -1.49
N ASP A 44 5.16 -14.29 -1.87
CA ASP A 44 6.43 -14.99 -1.68
C ASP A 44 7.37 -14.10 -0.88
N LEU A 45 7.90 -14.63 0.21
CA LEU A 45 8.95 -14.03 1.00
C LEU A 45 10.31 -14.50 0.48
N THR A 46 11.14 -13.53 0.14
CA THR A 46 12.60 -13.70 0.11
C THR A 46 13.15 -13.24 1.47
N PRO A 47 13.71 -14.17 2.28
CA PRO A 47 14.13 -13.88 3.65
C PRO A 47 15.24 -12.83 3.68
N ALA A 48 15.28 -12.07 4.77
CA ALA A 48 16.40 -11.17 5.04
C ALA A 48 17.53 -11.93 5.73
N ARG A 49 18.65 -11.26 5.99
CA ARG A 49 19.73 -11.82 6.83
C ARG A 49 19.42 -11.72 8.33
N HIS A 50 18.24 -11.24 8.71
CA HIS A 50 17.86 -11.00 10.10
C HIS A 50 16.93 -12.12 10.59
N THR A 51 17.14 -12.60 11.81
CA THR A 51 16.58 -13.89 12.25
C THR A 51 15.16 -13.81 12.83
N GLU A 52 14.55 -12.62 12.94
CA GLU A 52 13.27 -12.45 13.66
C GLU A 52 12.34 -11.39 13.05
N CYS A 53 12.38 -11.23 11.73
CA CYS A 53 11.45 -10.33 11.05
C CYS A 53 10.12 -11.04 10.72
N SER A 54 9.02 -10.31 10.61
CA SER A 54 7.70 -10.87 10.27
C SER A 54 6.89 -9.91 9.40
N LEU A 55 6.06 -10.46 8.51
CA LEU A 55 5.10 -9.69 7.73
C LEU A 55 3.69 -9.99 8.24
N TYR A 56 2.93 -8.93 8.48
CA TYR A 56 1.53 -9.01 8.87
C TYR A 56 0.62 -8.30 7.87
N MET A 57 -0.58 -8.86 7.71
CA MET A 57 -1.72 -8.24 7.06
C MET A 57 -2.67 -7.69 8.12
N TYR A 58 -3.25 -6.52 7.87
CA TYR A 58 -4.17 -5.91 8.83
C TYR A 58 -5.25 -5.07 8.14
N LYS A 59 -6.32 -4.79 8.86
CA LYS A 59 -7.36 -3.85 8.43
C LYS A 59 -6.85 -2.43 8.64
N ARG A 60 -6.95 -1.58 7.61
CA ARG A 60 -6.52 -0.18 7.71
C ARG A 60 -7.17 0.51 8.93
N GLY A 61 -6.33 1.12 9.76
CA GLY A 61 -6.74 1.79 11.00
C GLY A 61 -6.71 0.88 12.24
N ASP A 62 -6.43 -0.41 12.09
CA ASP A 62 -6.32 -1.38 13.18
C ASP A 62 -5.08 -2.26 12.99
N MET A 63 -3.91 -1.74 13.36
CA MET A 63 -2.61 -2.46 13.27
C MET A 63 -2.40 -3.47 14.41
N ASP A 64 -3.28 -3.50 15.40
CA ASP A 64 -3.14 -4.37 16.57
C ASP A 64 -3.77 -5.74 16.33
N ASN A 65 -4.82 -5.80 15.50
CA ASN A 65 -5.39 -7.06 15.01
C ASN A 65 -4.84 -7.42 13.63
N GLY A 66 -3.62 -7.97 13.61
CA GLY A 66 -2.95 -8.43 12.39
C GLY A 66 -2.95 -9.95 12.20
N LEU A 67 -3.07 -10.39 10.94
CA LEU A 67 -2.80 -11.76 10.52
C LEU A 67 -1.31 -11.90 10.16
N LEU A 68 -0.59 -12.75 10.89
CA LEU A 68 0.78 -13.13 10.54
C LEU A 68 0.79 -13.87 9.19
N LEU A 69 1.51 -13.35 8.21
CA LEU A 69 1.67 -13.97 6.89
C LEU A 69 2.98 -14.75 6.78
N PHE A 70 4.06 -14.18 7.31
CA PHE A 70 5.39 -14.76 7.25
C PHE A 70 6.18 -14.43 8.51
N GLN A 71 7.05 -15.36 8.90
CA GLN A 71 8.12 -15.16 9.85
C GLN A 71 9.44 -15.52 9.16
N ASP A 72 10.43 -14.65 9.28
CA ASP A 72 11.71 -14.75 8.58
C ASP A 72 12.55 -15.89 9.13
N ARG A 73 12.68 -16.96 8.33
CA ARG A 73 13.60 -18.09 8.57
C ARG A 73 14.05 -18.73 7.27
N PHE A 74 13.16 -18.83 6.28
CA PHE A 74 13.41 -19.45 4.98
C PHE A 74 12.57 -18.77 3.89
N PHE A 75 12.90 -19.05 2.62
CA PHE A 75 11.97 -18.78 1.53
C PHE A 75 10.63 -19.42 1.85
N ASN A 76 9.58 -18.61 1.81
CA ASN A 76 8.26 -19.05 2.19
C ASN A 76 7.24 -18.47 1.21
N SER A 77 6.23 -19.25 0.87
CA SER A 77 5.14 -18.85 -0.01
C SER A 77 3.83 -19.11 0.71
N SER A 78 2.97 -18.10 0.75
CA SER A 78 1.67 -18.17 1.41
C SER A 78 0.57 -17.77 0.43
N THR A 79 -0.48 -18.57 0.36
CA THR A 79 -1.73 -18.18 -0.30
C THR A 79 -2.63 -17.53 0.74
N ILE A 80 -3.07 -16.31 0.46
CA ILE A 80 -4.03 -15.58 1.30
C ILE A 80 -5.40 -15.68 0.65
N TYR A 81 -6.37 -16.23 1.38
CA TYR A 81 -7.75 -16.39 0.97
C TYR A 81 -8.63 -15.29 1.56
N PHE A 82 -9.64 -14.89 0.80
CA PHE A 82 -10.64 -13.89 1.16
C PHE A 82 -12.02 -14.54 1.13
N THR A 83 -12.75 -14.40 2.24
CA THR A 83 -14.08 -14.98 2.41
C THR A 83 -15.07 -13.89 2.78
N GLN A 84 -16.19 -13.81 2.08
CA GLN A 84 -17.28 -12.89 2.42
C GLN A 84 -18.38 -13.65 3.19
N ALA A 85 -18.78 -13.13 4.34
CA ALA A 85 -19.93 -13.63 5.10
C ALA A 85 -20.88 -12.47 5.42
N GLY A 86 -22.03 -12.43 4.74
CA GLY A 86 -22.90 -11.25 4.72
C GLY A 86 -22.17 -10.05 4.12
N ASP A 87 -22.20 -8.92 4.83
CA ASP A 87 -21.53 -7.68 4.41
C ASP A 87 -20.08 -7.57 4.93
N THR A 88 -19.55 -8.62 5.56
CA THR A 88 -18.20 -8.59 6.15
C THR A 88 -17.24 -9.49 5.37
N TRP A 89 -16.09 -8.91 5.01
CA TRP A 89 -14.95 -9.58 4.43
C TRP A 89 -13.99 -10.05 5.51
N TYR A 90 -13.44 -11.24 5.29
CA TYR A 90 -12.41 -11.84 6.12
C TYR A 90 -11.24 -12.30 5.26
N ALA A 91 -10.07 -12.43 5.88
CA ALA A 91 -8.90 -13.05 5.28
C ALA A 91 -8.29 -14.13 6.18
N GLY A 92 -7.59 -15.08 5.55
CA GLY A 92 -6.86 -16.14 6.24
C GLY A 92 -5.92 -16.92 5.33
N LEU A 93 -5.11 -17.80 5.92
CA LEU A 93 -4.14 -18.64 5.21
C LEU A 93 -4.70 -20.01 4.76
N ALA A 94 -6.02 -20.19 4.90
CA ALA A 94 -6.74 -21.37 4.42
C ALA A 94 -8.08 -20.91 3.82
N ALA A 95 -8.62 -21.70 2.89
CA ALA A 95 -9.95 -21.44 2.32
C ALA A 95 -11.01 -21.36 3.44
N ASP A 96 -11.97 -20.44 3.29
CA ASP A 96 -13.04 -20.15 4.24
C ASP A 96 -12.61 -19.69 5.65
N SER A 97 -11.31 -19.48 5.87
CA SER A 97 -10.78 -18.99 7.15
C SER A 97 -11.19 -17.54 7.42
N LYS A 98 -11.62 -17.28 8.66
CA LYS A 98 -12.03 -15.96 9.15
C LYS A 98 -11.05 -15.39 10.17
N ALA A 99 -9.75 -15.54 9.91
CA ALA A 99 -8.69 -15.17 10.85
C ALA A 99 -8.52 -13.65 11.05
N LEU A 100 -8.78 -12.86 10.00
CA LEU A 100 -8.74 -11.40 10.05
C LEU A 100 -10.05 -10.81 9.53
N ASN A 101 -10.68 -9.92 10.29
CA ASN A 101 -11.86 -9.18 9.87
C ASN A 101 -11.44 -7.88 9.16
N LEU A 102 -11.84 -7.72 7.89
CA LEU A 102 -11.55 -6.54 7.07
C LEU A 102 -12.71 -5.54 7.03
N GLY A 103 -13.91 -5.95 7.46
CA GLY A 103 -15.12 -5.12 7.45
C GLY A 103 -15.81 -5.14 6.09
N ALA A 104 -16.34 -4.00 5.65
CA ALA A 104 -17.16 -3.90 4.45
C ALA A 104 -16.40 -4.06 3.11
N SER A 105 -15.08 -4.23 3.14
CA SER A 105 -14.23 -4.32 1.94
C SER A 105 -13.14 -5.36 2.12
N SER A 106 -12.72 -5.99 1.04
CA SER A 106 -11.53 -6.86 0.98
C SER A 106 -10.21 -6.09 0.99
N ALA A 107 -10.24 -4.76 1.07
CA ALA A 107 -9.03 -3.93 1.13
C ALA A 107 -8.28 -4.14 2.45
N PHE A 108 -6.95 -4.19 2.36
CA PHE A 108 -6.06 -4.46 3.48
C PHE A 108 -4.79 -3.63 3.39
N SER A 109 -4.02 -3.63 4.48
CA SER A 109 -2.68 -3.06 4.54
C SER A 109 -1.69 -4.09 5.08
N LEU A 110 -0.40 -3.81 4.90
CA LEU A 110 0.70 -4.67 5.32
C LEU A 110 1.66 -3.89 6.21
N TYR A 111 2.27 -4.56 7.17
CA TYR A 111 3.42 -4.02 7.90
C TYR A 111 4.48 -5.09 8.12
N PHE A 112 5.73 -4.65 8.09
CA PHE A 112 6.89 -5.43 8.48
C PHE A 112 7.12 -5.24 9.98
N CYS A 113 7.63 -6.25 10.67
CA CYS A 113 7.88 -6.21 12.11
C CYS A 113 9.26 -6.82 12.41
N ASP A 114 10.07 -6.18 13.24
CA ASP A 114 11.37 -6.68 13.70
C ASP A 114 11.32 -7.20 15.15
N SER A 115 10.15 -7.68 15.59
CA SER A 115 9.74 -8.01 16.96
C SER A 115 9.42 -6.82 17.88
N ILE A 116 9.95 -5.62 17.61
CA ILE A 116 9.78 -4.44 18.47
C ILE A 116 8.92 -3.39 17.77
N ASN A 117 9.23 -3.11 16.52
CA ASN A 117 8.70 -2.01 15.74
C ASN A 117 7.82 -2.52 14.61
N LYS A 118 6.74 -1.79 14.30
CA LYS A 118 5.88 -2.04 13.13
C LYS A 118 6.20 -1.01 12.04
N TYR A 119 6.57 -1.47 10.86
CA TYR A 119 6.92 -0.66 9.69
C TYR A 119 5.84 -0.80 8.61
N ALA A 120 4.96 0.20 8.51
CA ALA A 120 3.89 0.26 7.52
C ALA A 120 4.25 1.11 6.28
N SER A 121 5.48 1.65 6.25
CA SER A 121 6.07 2.35 5.12
C SER A 121 7.20 1.51 4.56
N TYR A 122 7.15 1.22 3.27
CA TYR A 122 8.11 0.38 2.57
C TYR A 122 8.17 0.78 1.10
N ASP A 123 9.28 0.46 0.46
CA ASP A 123 9.46 0.68 -0.97
C ASP A 123 8.59 -0.30 -1.76
N ILE A 124 7.98 0.21 -2.83
CA ILE A 124 7.14 -0.56 -3.74
C ILE A 124 7.72 -0.45 -5.14
N ASN A 125 8.06 -1.58 -5.74
CA ASN A 125 8.49 -1.66 -7.12
C ASN A 125 7.48 -2.50 -7.93
N ALA A 126 6.76 -1.84 -8.84
CA ALA A 126 5.79 -2.50 -9.70
C ALA A 126 6.52 -3.32 -10.78
N THR A 127 6.03 -4.54 -11.01
CA THR A 127 6.51 -5.46 -12.06
C THR A 127 5.36 -5.80 -13.00
N ARG A 128 5.65 -6.53 -14.09
CA ARG A 128 4.59 -6.97 -15.02
C ARG A 128 3.59 -7.95 -14.40
N MET A 129 3.99 -8.69 -13.37
CA MET A 129 3.19 -9.78 -12.80
C MET A 129 2.68 -9.49 -11.38
N GLY A 130 3.06 -8.37 -10.78
CA GLY A 130 2.74 -8.03 -9.40
C GLY A 130 3.64 -6.90 -8.87
N SER A 131 3.81 -6.82 -7.56
CA SER A 131 4.66 -5.83 -6.90
C SER A 131 5.71 -6.50 -6.02
N ILE A 132 6.90 -5.88 -5.95
CA ILE A 132 7.92 -6.22 -4.96
C ILE A 132 7.88 -5.15 -3.88
N LEU A 133 7.73 -5.59 -2.63
CA LEU A 133 7.77 -4.77 -1.43
C LEU A 133 9.11 -4.96 -0.74
N TYR A 134 9.70 -3.89 -0.26
CA TYR A 134 10.96 -3.93 0.47
C TYR A 134 10.95 -2.95 1.63
N ASP A 135 11.27 -3.43 2.81
CA ASP A 135 11.54 -2.58 3.98
C ASP A 135 13.02 -2.67 4.33
N ALA A 136 13.69 -1.53 4.44
CA ALA A 136 15.12 -1.46 4.71
C ALA A 136 15.48 -1.79 6.17
N ASN A 137 14.53 -1.65 7.10
CA ASN A 137 14.76 -1.92 8.52
C ASN A 137 14.83 -3.42 8.79
N THR A 138 13.89 -4.16 8.23
CA THR A 138 13.84 -5.63 8.32
C THR A 138 14.68 -6.32 7.24
N GLY A 139 14.94 -5.65 6.12
CA GLY A 139 15.63 -6.21 4.95
C GLY A 139 14.80 -7.23 4.15
N MET A 140 13.54 -7.47 4.54
CA MET A 140 12.69 -8.46 3.91
C MET A 140 12.20 -7.97 2.54
N ARG A 141 12.10 -8.90 1.59
CA ARG A 141 11.56 -8.65 0.26
C ARG A 141 10.35 -9.55 0.01
N ILE A 142 9.21 -8.94 -0.28
CA ILE A 142 7.95 -9.65 -0.55
C ILE A 142 7.58 -9.46 -2.01
N TYR A 143 7.34 -10.54 -2.71
CA TYR A 143 6.60 -10.50 -3.96
C TYR A 143 5.11 -10.72 -3.67
N THR A 144 4.24 -9.92 -4.28
CA THR A 144 2.79 -10.07 -4.16
C THR A 144 2.12 -9.88 -5.51
N SER A 145 1.14 -10.72 -5.81
CA SER A 145 0.24 -10.53 -6.95
C SER A 145 -0.99 -9.68 -6.62
N ALA A 146 -1.10 -9.16 -5.38
CA ALA A 146 -2.16 -8.26 -4.99
C ALA A 146 -2.02 -6.89 -5.68
N ASN A 147 -3.16 -6.24 -5.91
CA ASN A 147 -3.21 -4.93 -6.55
C ASN A 147 -3.15 -3.82 -5.52
N GLN A 148 -2.25 -2.86 -5.71
CA GLN A 148 -2.26 -1.64 -4.92
C GLN A 148 -3.52 -0.83 -5.26
N VAL A 149 -4.27 -0.42 -4.23
CA VAL A 149 -5.46 0.41 -4.40
C VAL A 149 -5.01 1.83 -4.77
N PRO A 150 -5.41 2.37 -5.93
CA PRO A 150 -5.05 3.73 -6.32
C PRO A 150 -5.55 4.75 -5.31
N ILE A 151 -4.72 5.74 -4.99
CA ILE A 151 -5.16 6.88 -4.19
C ILE A 151 -6.19 7.66 -5.04
N PRO A 152 -7.41 7.92 -4.54
CA PRO A 152 -8.41 8.67 -5.28
C PRO A 152 -7.87 10.05 -5.68
N ALA A 153 -8.10 10.45 -6.94
CA ALA A 153 -7.65 11.74 -7.45
C ALA A 153 -8.18 12.93 -6.63
N SER A 154 -9.35 12.79 -6.01
CA SER A 154 -9.92 13.78 -5.10
C SER A 154 -9.05 14.02 -3.87
N ALA A 155 -8.44 12.98 -3.30
CA ALA A 155 -7.52 13.12 -2.17
C ALA A 155 -6.24 13.87 -2.58
N LEU A 156 -5.72 13.59 -3.78
CA LEU A 156 -4.58 14.30 -4.35
C LEU A 156 -4.90 15.78 -4.61
N LEU A 157 -6.07 16.07 -5.18
CA LEU A 157 -6.54 17.43 -5.44
C LEU A 157 -6.72 18.24 -4.15
N LEU A 158 -7.25 17.65 -3.09
CA LEU A 158 -7.38 18.32 -1.79
C LEU A 158 -6.02 18.66 -1.17
N CYS A 159 -5.04 17.77 -1.28
CA CYS A 159 -3.66 18.06 -0.85
C CYS A 159 -3.05 19.23 -1.64
N THR A 160 -3.23 19.26 -2.97
CA THR A 160 -2.73 20.38 -3.78
C THR A 160 -3.48 21.70 -3.52
N GLY A 161 -4.79 21.63 -3.26
CA GLY A 161 -5.62 22.78 -2.92
C GLY A 161 -5.23 23.44 -1.60
N LEU A 162 -4.89 22.66 -0.57
CA LEU A 162 -4.44 23.18 0.72
C LEU A 162 -3.11 23.94 0.60
N ILE A 163 -2.15 23.42 -0.17
CA ILE A 163 -0.86 24.08 -0.40
C ILE A 163 -1.06 25.41 -1.16
N GLY A 164 -1.97 25.43 -2.13
CA GLY A 164 -2.36 26.64 -2.85
C GLY A 164 -2.94 27.72 -1.93
N LEU A 165 -3.79 27.36 -0.97
CA LEU A 165 -4.41 28.29 -0.03
C LEU A 165 -3.41 28.91 0.97
N ILE A 166 -2.43 28.14 1.44
CA ILE A 166 -1.36 28.65 2.32
C ILE A 166 -0.46 29.64 1.57
N GLY A 167 -0.17 29.38 0.30
CA GLY A 167 0.63 30.27 -0.55
C GLY A 167 -0.03 31.62 -0.81
N PHE A 168 -1.35 31.67 -0.96
CA PHE A 168 -2.09 32.92 -1.19
C PHE A 168 -2.17 33.83 0.03
N ARG A 169 -2.05 33.29 1.25
CA ARG A 169 -2.13 34.10 2.49
C ARG A 169 -0.86 34.91 2.78
N ARG A 170 0.28 34.58 2.17
CA ARG A 170 1.56 35.31 2.36
C ARG A 170 1.78 36.49 1.42
N ARG A 171 0.86 36.79 0.50
CA ARG A 171 1.00 37.88 -0.48
C ARG A 171 0.18 39.13 -0.17
N LYS A 172 -0.36 39.23 1.05
CA LYS A 172 -0.95 40.46 1.60
C LYS A 172 -0.25 40.79 2.91
N GLY A 173 0.93 41.38 2.78
CA GLY A 173 1.78 41.95 3.82
C GLY A 173 2.78 42.85 3.12
#